data_AF-A0A1W1CGG2-F1
#
_entry.id   AF-A0A1W1CGG2-F1
#
_cell.length_a   1.000
_cell.length_b   1.000
_cell.length_c   1.000
_cell.angle_alpha   90.00
_cell.angle_beta   90.00
_cell.angle_gamma   90.00
#
_symmetry.space_group_name_H-M   'P 1'
#
loop_
_entity.id
_entity.type
_entity.pdbx_description
1 polymer ?
#
loop_
_entity_poly.entity_id
_entity_poly.type
_entity_poly.pdbx_seq_one_letter_code
_entity_poly.pdbx_strand_id
1 'polypeptide(L)'
;MSKPIFICTAYKSSFKVIVKNLESLSVTQIQDIEKFVSLRKGIFDFTTYSFILQKKIEFKEFVKIIELGSLDASCIDNPIISQVKPRVSFGQYKGMLYAELPDSYILWLKENYSGAQKNILQEELKHRGF
;
A
#
# COMPACT_ATOMS: atom_id res chain seq x y z
N MET A 1 20.90 16.23 -14.16
CA MET A 1 20.84 14.80 -13.76
C MET A 1 19.55 14.59 -13.03
N SER A 2 18.72 13.63 -13.45
CA SER A 2 17.47 13.29 -12.75
C SER A 2 17.80 12.52 -11.47
N LYS A 3 17.17 12.89 -10.35
CA LYS A 3 17.32 12.16 -9.08
C LYS A 3 16.37 10.95 -9.05
N PRO A 4 16.78 9.78 -8.52
CA PRO A 4 15.87 8.64 -8.35
C PRO A 4 14.70 9.01 -7.44
N ILE A 5 13.49 8.59 -7.81
CA ILE A 5 12.26 8.77 -7.03
C ILE A 5 11.84 7.41 -6.50
N PHE A 6 12.00 7.22 -5.19
CA PHE A 6 11.67 6.00 -4.47
C PHE A 6 10.29 6.12 -3.82
N ILE A 7 9.36 5.27 -4.23
CA ILE A 7 8.07 5.09 -3.58
C ILE A 7 8.22 3.93 -2.61
N CYS A 8 8.22 4.25 -1.32
CA CYS A 8 8.49 3.31 -0.25
C CYS A 8 7.20 2.78 0.35
N THR A 9 7.09 1.46 0.47
CA THR A 9 5.97 0.80 1.14
C THR A 9 6.50 -0.19 2.17
N ALA A 10 6.24 0.10 3.44
CA ALA A 10 6.61 -0.75 4.56
C ALA A 10 5.56 -1.84 4.81
N TYR A 11 5.97 -3.11 4.70
CA TYR A 11 5.17 -4.27 5.08
C TYR A 11 5.61 -4.82 6.44
N LYS A 12 4.86 -5.79 6.98
CA LYS A 12 5.14 -6.40 8.29
C LYS A 12 6.52 -7.08 8.36
N SER A 13 6.97 -7.69 7.27
CA SER A 13 8.21 -8.49 7.20
C SER A 13 9.14 -8.09 6.04
N SER A 14 8.76 -7.08 5.26
CA SER A 14 9.52 -6.65 4.10
C SER A 14 9.33 -5.15 3.86
N PHE A 15 10.23 -4.57 3.08
CA PHE A 15 10.15 -3.19 2.66
C PHE A 15 10.29 -3.16 1.15
N LYS A 16 9.24 -2.71 0.46
CA LYS A 16 9.23 -2.60 -1.00
C LYS A 16 9.50 -1.16 -1.38
N VAL A 17 10.33 -0.95 -2.40
CA VAL A 17 10.59 0.36 -2.97
C VAL A 17 10.40 0.29 -4.46
N ILE A 18 9.58 1.18 -5.02
CA ILE A 18 9.37 1.30 -6.46
C ILE A 18 10.15 2.53 -6.95
N VAL A 19 10.94 2.37 -7.99
CA VAL A 19 11.70 3.45 -8.62
C VAL A 19 10.86 4.04 -9.74
N LYS A 20 10.14 5.13 -9.47
CA LYS A 20 9.14 5.70 -10.37
C LYS A 20 9.74 6.16 -11.71
N ASN A 21 10.95 6.69 -11.69
CA ASN A 21 11.60 7.31 -12.84
C ASN A 21 12.82 6.52 -13.32
N LEU A 22 12.84 5.19 -13.17
CA LEU A 22 13.98 4.34 -13.53
C LEU A 22 14.48 4.60 -14.97
N GLU A 23 13.56 4.77 -15.92
CA GLU A 23 13.85 4.99 -17.34
C GLU A 23 14.52 6.36 -17.61
N SER A 24 14.39 7.31 -16.69
CA SER A 24 15.01 8.63 -16.76
C SER A 24 16.37 8.71 -16.06
N LEU A 25 16.83 7.61 -15.45
CA LEU A 25 18.11 7.53 -14.74
C LEU A 25 19.23 7.09 -15.70
N SER A 26 20.46 7.50 -15.40
CA SER A 26 21.63 6.99 -16.11
C SER A 26 21.93 5.55 -15.72
N VAL A 27 22.61 4.82 -16.61
CA VAL A 27 23.07 3.44 -16.33
C VAL A 27 23.90 3.38 -15.05
N THR A 28 24.73 4.39 -14.77
CA THR A 28 25.52 4.48 -13.53
C THR A 28 24.65 4.58 -12.29
N GLN A 29 23.58 5.38 -12.31
CA GLN A 29 22.64 5.49 -11.19
C GLN A 29 21.89 4.17 -10.96
N ILE A 30 21.50 3.48 -12.03
CA ILE A 30 20.84 2.16 -11.92
C ILE A 30 21.80 1.14 -11.29
N GLN A 31 23.08 1.12 -11.70
CA GLN A 31 24.10 0.27 -11.09
C GLN A 31 24.35 0.60 -9.61
N ASP A 32 24.33 1.87 -9.22
CA ASP A 32 24.48 2.27 -7.82
C ASP A 32 23.30 1.81 -6.96
N ILE A 33 22.07 1.87 -7.51
CA ILE A 33 20.88 1.31 -6.87
C ILE A 33 21.00 -0.21 -6.72
N GLU A 34 21.43 -0.91 -7.77
CA GLU A 34 21.62 -2.36 -7.74
C GLU A 34 22.68 -2.79 -6.70
N LYS A 35 23.79 -2.05 -6.61
CA LYS A 35 24.81 -2.26 -5.58
C LYS A 35 24.24 -2.05 -4.18
N PHE A 36 23.47 -0.97 -3.97
CA PHE A 36 22.82 -0.70 -2.69
C PHE A 36 21.86 -1.82 -2.28
N VAL A 37 21.06 -2.31 -3.22
CA VAL A 37 20.10 -3.40 -2.99
C VAL A 37 20.85 -4.68 -2.64
N SER A 38 21.90 -5.01 -3.39
CA SER A 38 22.75 -6.19 -3.17
C SER A 38 23.45 -6.15 -1.81
N LEU A 39 24.01 -5.00 -1.41
CA LEU A 39 24.63 -4.79 -0.10
C LEU A 39 23.66 -5.07 1.06
N ARG A 40 22.37 -4.80 0.85
CA ARG A 40 21.31 -5.03 1.85
C ARG A 40 20.60 -6.37 1.70
N LYS A 41 21.14 -7.29 0.89
CA LYS A 41 20.56 -8.60 0.58
C LYS A 41 19.12 -8.49 0.05
N GLY A 42 18.83 -7.41 -0.68
CA GLY A 42 17.58 -7.21 -1.38
C GLY A 42 17.60 -7.84 -2.76
N ILE A 43 16.44 -7.87 -3.39
CA ILE A 43 16.28 -8.31 -4.78
C ILE A 43 15.71 -7.13 -5.57
N PHE A 44 16.38 -6.77 -6.66
CA PHE A 44 15.89 -5.78 -7.62
C PHE A 44 15.16 -6.49 -8.75
N ASP A 45 13.96 -6.05 -9.04
CA ASP A 45 13.11 -6.54 -10.11
C ASP A 45 12.99 -5.44 -11.17
N PHE A 46 13.64 -5.68 -12.31
CA PHE A 46 13.62 -4.78 -13.46
C PHE A 46 12.31 -4.83 -14.25
N THR A 47 11.45 -5.82 -14.04
CA THR A 47 10.14 -5.88 -14.69
C THR A 47 9.14 -4.95 -14.01
N THR A 48 9.20 -4.86 -12.68
CA THR A 48 8.31 -4.00 -11.89
C THR A 48 8.95 -2.69 -11.44
N TYR A 49 10.19 -2.43 -11.89
CA TYR A 49 11.03 -1.30 -11.47
C TYR A 49 11.05 -1.14 -9.95
N SER A 50 11.14 -2.26 -9.22
CA SER A 50 11.00 -2.27 -7.78
C SER A 50 12.00 -3.19 -7.12
N PHE A 51 12.37 -2.90 -5.87
CA PHE A 51 13.20 -3.79 -5.07
C PHE A 51 12.58 -4.06 -3.72
N ILE A 52 12.91 -5.24 -3.19
CA ILE A 52 12.40 -5.71 -1.90
C ILE A 52 13.57 -5.97 -0.97
N LEU A 53 13.51 -5.36 0.21
CA LEU A 53 14.40 -5.65 1.33
C LEU A 53 13.66 -6.59 2.30
N GLN A 54 14.22 -7.76 2.59
CA GLN A 54 13.65 -8.75 3.52
C GLN A 54 13.92 -8.38 4.99
N LYS A 55 13.63 -7.13 5.34
CA LYS A 55 13.72 -6.61 6.71
C LYS A 55 12.55 -5.67 6.96
N LYS A 56 12.07 -5.67 8.20
CA LYS A 56 11.18 -4.62 8.67
C LYS A 56 12.00 -3.34 8.79
N ILE A 57 11.68 -2.34 7.98
CA ILE A 57 12.33 -1.02 7.97
C ILE A 57 11.20 0.00 7.99
N GLU A 58 11.29 0.98 8.90
CA GLU A 58 10.36 2.11 8.87
C GLU A 58 10.77 3.14 7.81
N PHE A 59 9.81 3.85 7.23
CA PHE A 59 10.08 4.86 6.21
C PHE A 59 11.15 5.86 6.67
N LYS A 60 11.07 6.35 7.91
CA LYS A 60 12.04 7.29 8.49
C LYS A 60 13.45 6.72 8.58
N GLU A 61 13.59 5.43 8.88
CA GLU A 61 14.90 4.76 8.91
C GLU A 61 15.46 4.60 7.51
N PHE A 62 14.61 4.27 6.54
CA PHE A 62 15.02 4.17 5.14
C PHE A 62 15.50 5.52 4.59
N VAL A 63 14.79 6.62 4.90
CA VAL A 63 15.23 7.97 4.52
C VAL A 63 16.62 8.28 5.08
N LYS A 64 16.86 8.01 6.37
CA LYS A 64 18.19 8.17 6.99
C LYS A 64 19.27 7.33 6.31
N ILE A 65 18.94 6.10 5.92
CA ILE A 65 19.85 5.21 5.21
C ILE A 65 20.27 5.80 3.85
N ILE A 66 19.33 6.44 3.14
CA ILE A 66 19.59 7.09 1.87
C ILE A 66 20.39 8.39 2.09
N GLU A 67 20.03 9.20 3.07
CA GLU A 67 20.74 10.45 3.42
C GLU A 67 22.19 10.23 3.89
N LEU A 68 22.44 9.17 4.68
CA LEU A 68 23.78 8.77 5.09
C LEU A 68 24.53 7.99 4.00
N GLY A 69 23.82 7.54 2.98
CA GLY A 69 24.35 6.73 1.90
C GLY A 69 24.89 7.59 0.76
N SER A 70 25.42 6.91 -0.25
CA SER A 70 25.92 7.53 -1.48
C SER A 70 24.82 7.81 -2.52
N LEU A 71 23.56 7.53 -2.19
CA LEU A 71 22.42 7.65 -3.10
C LEU A 71 21.64 8.95 -2.81
N ASP A 72 21.74 9.93 -3.70
CA ASP A 72 20.91 11.13 -3.65
C ASP A 72 19.54 10.87 -4.29
N ALA A 73 18.61 10.28 -3.52
CA ALA A 73 17.28 9.89 -3.99
C ALA A 73 16.14 10.57 -3.20
N SER A 74 15.05 10.90 -3.91
CA SER A 74 13.82 11.44 -3.32
C SER A 74 12.91 10.31 -2.85
N CYS A 75 12.60 10.26 -1.56
CA CYS A 75 11.76 9.22 -0.96
C CYS A 75 10.33 9.74 -0.74
N ILE A 76 9.34 8.98 -1.21
CA ILE A 76 7.91 9.22 -1.05
C ILE A 76 7.34 8.07 -0.22
N ASP A 77 6.66 8.38 0.88
CA ASP A 77 5.98 7.38 1.69
C ASP A 77 4.67 6.97 1.02
N ASN A 78 4.49 5.67 0.82
CA ASN A 78 3.26 5.07 0.32
C ASN A 78 2.77 4.04 1.34
N PRO A 79 2.12 4.51 2.43
CA PRO A 79 1.66 3.63 3.49
C PRO A 79 0.62 2.66 2.96
N ILE A 80 0.65 1.42 3.49
CA ILE A 80 -0.38 0.43 3.20
C ILE A 80 -1.66 0.89 3.91
N ILE A 81 -2.52 1.60 3.18
CA ILE A 81 -3.87 1.88 3.63
C ILE A 81 -4.62 0.55 3.53
N SER A 82 -4.62 -0.22 4.61
CA SER A 82 -5.47 -1.40 4.72
C SER A 82 -6.92 -0.91 4.63
N GLN A 83 -7.53 -1.01 3.46
CA GLN A 83 -8.97 -0.93 3.31
C GLN A 83 -9.55 -2.13 4.06
N VAL A 84 -9.75 -1.98 5.37
CA VAL A 84 -10.49 -2.95 6.17
C VAL A 84 -11.91 -2.88 5.66
N LYS A 85 -12.23 -3.75 4.69
CA LYS A 85 -13.58 -3.83 4.17
C LYS A 85 -14.49 -4.25 5.31
N PRO A 86 -15.52 -3.46 5.63
CA PRO A 86 -16.37 -3.73 6.77
C PRO A 86 -17.11 -5.07 6.56
N ARG A 87 -17.21 -5.84 7.63
CA ARG A 87 -17.97 -7.09 7.67
C ARG A 87 -19.21 -6.91 8.52
N VAL A 88 -20.28 -7.58 8.12
CA VAL A 88 -21.53 -7.61 8.87
C VAL A 88 -21.31 -8.36 10.18
N SER A 89 -21.65 -7.74 11.31
CA SER A 89 -21.43 -8.34 12.64
C SER A 89 -22.66 -9.09 13.19
N PHE A 90 -23.77 -9.14 12.44
CA PHE A 90 -25.07 -9.60 12.92
C PHE A 90 -25.91 -10.31 11.84
N GLY A 91 -26.98 -10.99 12.28
CA GLY A 91 -27.97 -11.61 11.38
C GLY A 91 -27.46 -12.79 10.57
N GLN A 92 -28.21 -13.14 9.51
CA GLN A 92 -27.96 -14.28 8.62
C GLN A 92 -26.63 -14.15 7.84
N TYR A 93 -26.17 -12.93 7.58
CA TYR A 93 -24.97 -12.64 6.78
C TYR A 93 -23.74 -12.28 7.63
N LYS A 94 -23.74 -12.66 8.92
CA LYS A 94 -22.62 -12.39 9.83
C LYS A 94 -21.30 -12.93 9.26
N GLY A 95 -20.30 -12.06 9.17
CA GLY A 95 -18.96 -12.38 8.67
C GLY A 95 -18.75 -12.11 7.17
N MET A 96 -19.82 -11.88 6.40
CA MET A 96 -19.72 -11.44 5.00
C MET A 96 -19.36 -9.96 4.89
N LEU A 97 -18.76 -9.58 3.76
CA LEU A 97 -18.49 -8.19 3.45
C LEU A 97 -19.80 -7.47 3.11
N TYR A 98 -19.92 -6.19 3.48
CA TYR A 98 -21.07 -5.39 3.05
C TYR A 98 -21.19 -5.32 1.53
N ALA A 99 -20.07 -5.35 0.80
CA ALA A 99 -20.01 -5.41 -0.65
C ALA A 99 -20.60 -6.70 -1.26
N GLU A 100 -20.70 -7.79 -0.50
CA GLU A 100 -21.19 -9.09 -0.97
C GLU A 100 -22.68 -9.31 -0.65
N LEU A 101 -23.31 -8.38 0.08
CA LEU A 101 -24.71 -8.52 0.45
C LEU A 101 -25.64 -8.31 -0.76
N PRO A 102 -26.75 -9.07 -0.86
CA PRO A 102 -27.82 -8.81 -1.81
C PRO A 102 -28.44 -7.42 -1.60
N ASP A 103 -28.80 -6.74 -2.70
CA ASP A 103 -29.40 -5.40 -2.64
C ASP A 103 -30.70 -5.36 -1.83
N SER A 104 -31.54 -6.41 -1.96
CA SER A 104 -32.77 -6.56 -1.18
C SER A 104 -32.51 -6.57 0.32
N TYR A 105 -31.40 -7.19 0.75
CA TYR A 105 -31.02 -7.26 2.16
C TYR A 105 -30.42 -5.93 2.65
N ILE A 106 -29.63 -5.24 1.84
CA ILE A 106 -29.12 -3.90 2.19
C ILE A 106 -30.26 -2.89 2.34
N LEU A 107 -31.24 -2.91 1.44
CA LEU A 107 -32.43 -2.06 1.54
C LEU A 107 -33.25 -2.39 2.77
N TRP A 108 -33.43 -3.67 3.10
CA TRP A 108 -34.08 -4.07 4.34
C TRP A 108 -33.32 -3.56 5.57
N LEU A 109 -31.98 -3.66 5.58
CA LEU A 109 -31.14 -3.11 6.65
C LEU A 109 -31.26 -1.59 6.78
N LYS A 110 -31.42 -0.85 5.67
CA LYS A 110 -31.62 0.61 5.68
C LYS A 110 -32.83 1.00 6.52
N GLU A 111 -33.92 0.24 6.42
CA GLU A 111 -35.18 0.54 7.09
C GLU A 111 -35.27 -0.08 8.49
N ASN A 112 -34.64 -1.23 8.73
CA ASN A 112 -34.84 -2.03 9.94
C ASN A 112 -33.66 -2.00 10.93
N TYR A 113 -32.48 -1.55 10.51
CA TYR A 113 -31.28 -1.59 11.36
C TYR A 113 -30.95 -0.22 11.98
N SER A 114 -31.01 -0.15 13.31
CA SER A 114 -30.72 1.04 14.11
C SER A 114 -29.39 0.94 14.90
N GLY A 115 -28.53 -0.02 14.57
CA GLY A 115 -27.31 -0.28 15.33
C GLY A 115 -26.11 0.59 14.92
N ALA A 116 -24.99 0.39 15.62
CA ALA A 116 -23.75 1.15 15.45
C ALA A 116 -23.13 1.10 14.04
N GLN A 117 -23.50 0.10 13.22
CA GLN A 117 -23.00 -0.06 11.84
C GLN A 117 -23.81 0.74 10.79
N LYS A 118 -24.74 1.61 11.20
CA LYS A 118 -25.57 2.42 10.27
C LYS A 118 -24.74 3.33 9.36
N ASN A 119 -23.66 3.92 9.87
CA ASN A 119 -22.76 4.77 9.07
C ASN A 119 -22.09 3.99 7.95
N ILE A 120 -21.68 2.75 8.24
CA ILE A 120 -21.08 1.83 7.25
C ILE A 120 -22.10 1.46 6.18
N LEU A 121 -23.35 1.19 6.60
CA LEU A 121 -24.43 0.86 5.67
C LEU A 121 -24.75 2.03 4.72
N GLN A 122 -24.73 3.27 5.22
CA GLN A 122 -24.95 4.46 4.40
C GLN A 122 -23.83 4.72 3.40
N GLU A 123 -22.57 4.47 3.77
CA GLU A 123 -21.42 4.56 2.87
C GLU A 123 -21.54 3.53 1.74
N GLU A 124 -21.94 2.30 2.06
CA GLU A 124 -22.12 1.22 1.07
C GLU A 124 -23.32 1.48 0.15
N LEU A 125 -24.43 2.03 0.67
CA LEU A 125 -25.58 2.48 -0.13
C LEU A 125 -25.17 3.57 -1.13
N LYS A 126 -24.40 4.57 -0.68
CA LYS A 126 -23.86 5.61 -1.57
C LYS A 126 -22.92 5.03 -2.63
N HIS A 127 -22.07 4.07 -2.25
CA HIS A 127 -21.16 3.40 -3.19
C HIS A 127 -21.91 2.61 -4.27
N ARG A 128 -23.09 2.07 -3.94
CA ARG A 128 -23.95 1.33 -4.89
C ARG A 128 -24.94 2.22 -5.66
N GLY A 129 -25.04 3.51 -5.33
CA GLY A 129 -25.92 4.47 -6.00
C GLY A 129 -27.37 4.50 -5.51
N PHE A 130 -27.63 4.12 -4.25
CA PHE A 130 -28.96 4.12 -3.60
C PHE A 130 -29.17 5.27 -2.60
#